data_AF-A0A6J5YPP2-F1
#
_entry.id   AF-A0A6J5YPP2-F1
#
_cell.length_a   1.000
_cell.length_b   1.000
_cell.length_c   1.000
_cell.angle_alpha   90.00
_cell.angle_beta   90.00
_cell.angle_gamma   90.00
#
_symmetry.space_group_name_H-M   'P 1'
#
loop_
_entity.id
_entity.type
_entity.pdbx_description
1 polymer ?
#
loop_
_entity_poly.entity_id
_entity_poly.type
_entity_poly.pdbx_seq_one_letter_code
_entity_poly.pdbx_strand_id
1 'polypeptide(L)'
;MAWVLVFSSANFAVADASPSPSSTPEIKILMNQYKLAMDKYRVLIKNRDEVRTQINRTFIVAVESANREARMSMRLAITASEKTDVIVKQKTAIASASDARDAAIAALGILPTPPVKPVKQGEVAPTNKMKSQKPSPTSTRKSKN
;
A
#
# COMPACT_ATOMS: atom_id res chain seq x y z
N MET A 1 -34.32 -18.96 -48.48
CA MET A 1 -35.64 -18.30 -48.57
C MET A 1 -35.72 -17.26 -47.47
N ALA A 2 -35.60 -16.00 -47.87
CA ALA A 2 -35.48 -14.84 -47.00
C ALA A 2 -36.85 -14.32 -46.58
N TRP A 3 -37.03 -13.93 -45.31
CA TRP A 3 -38.06 -12.98 -44.90
C TRP A 3 -37.43 -11.97 -43.95
N VAL A 4 -37.10 -10.81 -44.51
CA VAL A 4 -36.86 -9.57 -43.78
C VAL A 4 -38.23 -8.97 -43.51
N LEU A 5 -38.56 -8.70 -42.25
CA LEU A 5 -39.67 -7.83 -41.88
C LEU A 5 -39.11 -6.68 -41.04
N VAL A 6 -38.94 -5.56 -41.74
CA VAL A 6 -38.75 -4.22 -41.20
C VAL A 6 -40.04 -3.81 -40.48
N PHE A 7 -39.95 -3.36 -39.24
CA PHE A 7 -41.00 -2.56 -38.62
C PHE A 7 -40.45 -1.19 -38.24
N SER A 8 -41.09 -0.18 -38.84
CA SER A 8 -40.77 1.24 -38.75
C SER A 8 -41.32 1.84 -37.44
N SER A 9 -40.43 2.53 -36.73
CA SER A 9 -40.58 3.68 -35.83
C SER A 9 -41.92 3.95 -35.13
N ALA A 10 -41.90 3.91 -33.79
CA ALA A 10 -42.61 4.88 -32.96
C ALA A 10 -41.63 5.47 -31.95
N ASN A 11 -41.24 6.73 -32.18
CA ASN A 11 -40.56 7.56 -31.20
C ASN A 11 -41.49 7.77 -30.01
N PHE A 12 -41.22 7.11 -28.89
CA PHE A 12 -41.76 7.56 -27.61
C PHE A 12 -40.85 8.67 -27.09
N ALA A 13 -41.20 9.91 -27.43
CA ALA A 13 -40.76 11.08 -26.71
C ALA A 13 -41.32 10.99 -25.28
N VAL A 14 -40.52 10.46 -24.36
CA VAL A 14 -40.78 10.61 -22.92
C VAL A 14 -40.51 12.06 -22.57
N ALA A 15 -41.58 12.73 -22.16
CA ALA A 15 -41.61 14.10 -21.72
C ALA A 15 -40.56 14.37 -20.64
N ASP A 16 -39.99 15.57 -20.73
CA ASP A 16 -39.22 16.29 -19.73
C ASP A 16 -39.75 16.05 -18.30
N ALA A 17 -39.08 15.16 -17.58
CA ALA A 17 -39.08 15.16 -16.13
C ALA A 17 -37.66 15.50 -15.73
N SER A 18 -37.36 16.80 -15.63
CA SER A 18 -36.20 17.30 -14.89
C SER A 18 -36.16 16.60 -13.53
N PRO A 19 -35.19 15.69 -13.28
CA PRO A 19 -35.09 15.06 -11.98
C PRO A 19 -34.50 16.10 -11.04
N SER A 20 -35.38 16.86 -10.38
CA SER A 20 -35.00 17.70 -9.25
C SER A 20 -34.31 16.80 -8.21
N PRO A 21 -32.99 16.95 -7.96
CA PRO A 21 -32.24 16.02 -7.13
C PRO A 21 -32.54 16.30 -5.66
N SER A 22 -33.65 15.79 -5.15
CA SER A 22 -33.89 15.69 -3.71
C SER A 22 -33.00 14.58 -3.15
N SER A 23 -31.71 14.89 -3.04
CA SER A 23 -30.56 14.00 -2.81
C SER A 23 -30.40 13.52 -1.36
N THR A 24 -31.39 13.72 -0.47
CA THR A 24 -31.26 13.40 0.96
C THR A 24 -31.20 11.91 1.33
N PRO A 25 -31.98 10.98 0.74
CA PRO A 25 -31.88 9.55 1.08
C PRO A 25 -30.60 8.91 0.54
N GLU A 26 -30.18 9.27 -0.67
CA GLU A 26 -28.94 8.79 -1.29
C GLU A 26 -27.69 9.25 -0.53
N ILE A 27 -27.65 10.51 -0.06
CA ILE A 27 -26.57 11.02 0.80
C ILE A 27 -26.47 10.21 2.09
N LYS A 28 -27.59 9.86 2.74
CA LYS A 28 -27.56 9.05 3.98
C LYS A 28 -27.02 7.64 3.74
N ILE A 29 -27.43 7.00 2.64
CA ILE A 29 -26.93 5.67 2.25
C ILE A 29 -25.41 5.74 2.00
N LEU A 30 -24.96 6.76 1.29
CA LEU A 30 -23.56 6.96 0.95
C LEU A 30 -22.70 7.26 2.18
N MET A 31 -23.22 8.01 3.16
CA MET A 31 -22.56 8.24 4.45
C MET A 31 -22.45 6.96 5.29
N ASN A 32 -23.47 6.10 5.27
CA ASN A 32 -23.43 4.82 5.96
C ASN A 32 -22.42 3.85 5.31
N GLN A 33 -22.35 3.81 3.98
CA GLN A 33 -21.31 3.06 3.26
C GLN A 33 -19.91 3.57 3.60
N TYR A 34 -19.72 4.88 3.66
CA TYR A 34 -18.44 5.48 4.05
C TYR A 34 -18.02 5.10 5.47
N LYS A 35 -18.94 5.10 6.45
CA LYS A 35 -18.65 4.65 7.82
C LYS A 35 -18.19 3.19 7.84
N LEU A 36 -18.92 2.31 7.16
CA LEU A 36 -18.56 0.90 7.05
C LEU A 36 -17.20 0.71 6.38
N ALA A 37 -16.91 1.47 5.33
CA ALA A 37 -15.60 1.44 4.67
C ALA A 37 -14.48 1.91 5.60
N MET A 38 -14.73 2.91 6.44
CA MET A 38 -13.77 3.41 7.43
C MET A 38 -13.50 2.39 8.55
N ASP A 39 -14.52 1.68 9.02
CA ASP A 39 -14.32 0.64 10.04
C ASP A 39 -13.53 -0.54 9.47
N LYS A 40 -13.84 -0.96 8.24
CA LYS A 40 -13.03 -1.97 7.52
C LYS A 40 -11.58 -1.50 7.36
N TYR A 41 -11.36 -0.24 6.98
CA TYR A 41 -10.02 0.33 6.85
C TYR A 41 -9.23 0.28 8.17
N ARG A 42 -9.85 0.66 9.29
CA ARG A 42 -9.21 0.60 10.62
C ARG A 42 -8.79 -0.83 10.98
N VAL A 43 -9.66 -1.81 10.74
CA VAL A 43 -9.36 -3.22 11.01
C VAL A 43 -8.21 -3.70 10.12
N LEU A 44 -8.22 -3.36 8.83
CA LEU A 44 -7.15 -3.73 7.89
C LEU A 44 -5.80 -3.14 8.29
N ILE A 45 -5.76 -1.88 8.73
CA ILE A 45 -4.53 -1.24 9.23
C ILE A 45 -4.02 -1.95 10.49
N LYS A 46 -4.88 -2.17 11.48
CA LYS A 46 -4.50 -2.87 12.71
C LYS A 46 -3.95 -4.27 12.43
N ASN A 47 -4.65 -5.05 11.60
CA ASN A 47 -4.22 -6.39 11.22
C ASN A 47 -2.86 -6.35 10.51
N ARG A 48 -2.65 -5.40 9.59
CA ARG A 48 -1.35 -5.21 8.92
C ARG A 48 -0.25 -4.90 9.93
N ASP A 49 -0.50 -4.02 10.88
CA ASP A 49 0.47 -3.63 11.90
C ASP A 49 0.79 -4.80 12.84
N GLU A 50 -0.22 -5.54 13.28
CA GLU A 50 -0.06 -6.77 14.07
C GLU A 50 0.82 -7.78 13.32
N VAL A 51 0.52 -8.08 12.06
CA VAL A 51 1.34 -9.00 11.25
C VAL A 51 2.77 -8.48 11.08
N ARG A 52 2.97 -7.17 10.86
CA ARG A 52 4.33 -6.58 10.81
C ARG A 52 5.09 -6.76 12.12
N THR A 53 4.44 -6.52 13.26
CA THR A 53 5.08 -6.72 14.57
C THR A 53 5.42 -8.18 14.80
N GLN A 54 4.56 -9.11 14.37
CA GLN A 54 4.80 -10.54 14.46
C GLN A 54 5.99 -10.94 13.59
N ILE A 55 6.05 -10.51 12.33
CA ILE A 55 7.20 -10.75 11.44
C ILE A 55 8.51 -10.26 12.08
N ASN A 56 8.50 -9.05 12.65
CA ASN A 56 9.69 -8.51 13.29
C ASN A 56 10.10 -9.29 14.55
N ARG A 57 9.14 -9.73 15.37
CA ARG A 57 9.40 -10.58 16.54
C ARG A 57 10.04 -11.90 16.12
N THR A 58 9.50 -12.56 15.09
CA THR A 58 10.05 -13.82 14.56
C THR A 58 11.48 -13.63 14.05
N PHE A 59 11.75 -12.53 13.33
CA PHE A 59 13.09 -12.20 12.87
C PHE A 59 14.08 -12.02 14.04
N ILE A 60 13.70 -11.26 15.07
CA ILE A 60 14.56 -11.06 16.25
C ILE A 60 14.88 -12.39 16.92
N VAL A 61 13.86 -13.23 17.15
CA VAL A 61 14.04 -14.55 17.77
C VAL A 61 14.97 -15.44 16.93
N ALA A 62 14.83 -15.45 15.60
CA ALA A 62 15.68 -16.24 14.70
C ALA A 62 17.13 -15.75 14.70
N VAL A 63 17.35 -14.43 14.76
CA VAL A 63 18.70 -13.85 14.87
C VAL A 63 19.31 -14.18 16.24
N GLU A 64 18.54 -14.09 17.32
CA GLU A 64 19.00 -14.47 18.66
C GLU A 64 19.35 -15.96 18.75
N SER A 65 18.54 -16.85 18.16
CA SER A 65 18.83 -18.28 18.14
C SER A 65 20.10 -18.59 17.34
N ALA A 66 20.24 -18.03 16.13
CA ALA A 66 21.44 -18.18 15.33
C ALA A 66 22.71 -17.68 16.06
N ASN A 67 22.60 -16.55 16.77
CA ASN A 67 23.70 -16.02 17.58
C ASN A 67 24.02 -16.90 18.79
N ARG A 68 23.00 -17.45 19.48
CA ARG A 68 23.20 -18.38 20.59
C ARG A 68 23.87 -19.66 20.12
N GLU A 69 23.40 -20.26 19.04
CA GLU A 69 23.98 -21.46 18.43
C GLU A 69 25.42 -21.22 17.99
N ALA A 70 25.71 -20.08 17.35
CA ALA A 70 27.07 -19.70 16.97
C ALA A 70 27.99 -19.59 18.18
N ARG A 71 27.53 -18.97 19.28
CA ARG A 71 28.32 -18.88 20.53
C ARG A 71 28.58 -20.25 21.15
N MET A 72 27.57 -21.14 21.16
CA MET A 72 27.72 -22.47 21.72
C MET A 72 28.67 -23.34 20.89
N SER A 73 28.52 -23.32 19.57
CA SER A 73 29.39 -24.06 18.65
C SER A 73 30.81 -23.51 18.62
N MET A 74 31.00 -22.19 18.72
CA MET A 74 32.34 -21.58 18.81
C MET A 74 33.12 -22.00 20.05
N ARG A 75 32.43 -22.31 21.17
CA ARG A 75 33.09 -22.85 22.39
C ARG A 75 33.60 -24.27 22.21
N LEU A 76 32.98 -25.03 21.31
CA LEU A 76 33.35 -26.41 21.00
C LEU A 76 34.36 -26.48 19.85
N ALA A 77 34.39 -25.45 18.99
CA ALA A 77 35.29 -25.36 17.85
C ALA A 77 36.74 -25.13 18.27
N ILE A 78 37.61 -26.09 17.99
CA ILE A 78 39.04 -26.03 18.34
C ILE A 78 39.85 -25.57 17.12
N THR A 79 39.53 -26.13 15.95
CA THR A 79 40.29 -25.87 14.71
C THR A 79 39.88 -24.55 14.04
N ALA A 80 40.78 -23.98 13.24
CA ALA A 80 40.48 -22.77 12.49
C ALA A 80 39.32 -22.97 11.49
N SER A 81 39.26 -24.15 10.87
CA SER A 81 38.19 -24.54 9.94
C SER A 81 36.82 -24.58 10.61
N GLU A 82 36.71 -25.21 11.79
CA GLU A 82 35.45 -25.26 12.54
C GLU A 82 34.95 -23.86 12.91
N LYS A 83 35.86 -22.96 13.32
CA LYS A 83 35.51 -21.58 13.66
C LYS A 83 34.99 -20.82 12.44
N THR A 84 35.61 -21.01 11.27
CA THR A 84 35.09 -20.40 10.03
C THR A 84 33.73 -20.98 9.66
N ASP A 85 33.52 -22.28 9.81
CA ASP A 85 32.24 -22.93 9.52
C ASP A 85 31.11 -22.41 10.43
N VAL A 86 31.41 -22.21 11.72
CA VAL A 86 30.46 -21.61 12.67
C VAL A 86 30.05 -20.21 12.24
N ILE A 87 31.01 -19.37 11.85
CA ILE A 87 30.73 -18.00 11.39
C ILE A 87 29.91 -18.02 10.09
N VAL A 88 30.24 -18.91 9.15
CA VAL A 88 29.49 -19.07 7.89
C VAL A 88 28.06 -19.53 8.18
N LYS A 89 27.87 -20.51 9.07
CA LYS A 89 26.54 -20.97 9.51
C LYS A 89 25.73 -19.84 10.16
N GLN A 90 26.35 -19.04 11.02
CA GLN A 90 25.69 -17.88 11.62
C GLN A 90 25.23 -16.87 10.55
N LYS A 91 26.11 -16.52 9.62
CA LYS A 91 25.80 -15.55 8.56
C LYS A 91 24.71 -16.06 7.62
N THR A 92 24.77 -17.33 7.24
CA THR A 92 23.76 -17.96 6.38
C THR A 92 22.40 -18.07 7.06
N ALA A 93 22.37 -18.38 8.36
CA ALA A 93 21.13 -18.37 9.15
C ALA A 93 20.51 -16.97 9.24
N ILE A 94 21.33 -15.93 9.47
CA ILE A 94 20.86 -14.54 9.51
C ILE A 94 20.38 -14.07 8.13
N ALA A 95 21.09 -14.43 7.06
CA ALA A 95 20.67 -14.14 5.69
C ALA A 95 19.31 -14.77 5.38
N SER A 96 19.16 -16.07 5.65
CA SER A 96 17.89 -16.78 5.48
C SER A 96 16.75 -16.17 6.32
N ALA A 97 17.02 -15.77 7.56
CA ALA A 97 16.03 -15.07 8.39
C ALA A 97 15.64 -13.70 7.81
N SER A 98 16.58 -13.00 7.17
CA SER A 98 16.33 -11.72 6.50
C SER A 98 15.49 -11.93 5.24
N ASP A 99 15.82 -12.92 4.42
CA ASP A 99 15.04 -13.29 3.23
C ASP A 99 13.61 -13.70 3.60
N ALA A 100 13.44 -14.48 4.67
CA ALA A 100 12.13 -14.86 5.19
C ALA A 100 11.33 -13.64 5.69
N ARG A 101 11.99 -12.69 6.34
CA ARG A 101 11.37 -11.42 6.77
C ARG A 101 10.91 -10.61 5.57
N ASP A 102 11.76 -10.47 4.55
CA ASP A 102 11.47 -9.67 3.36
C ASP A 102 10.37 -10.31 2.52
N ALA A 103 10.37 -11.63 2.37
CA ALA A 103 9.27 -12.37 1.75
C ALA A 103 7.95 -12.19 2.51
N ALA A 104 7.98 -12.24 3.85
CA ALA A 104 6.79 -12.03 4.67
C ALA A 104 6.27 -10.57 4.60
N ILE A 105 7.17 -9.58 4.51
CA ILE A 105 6.78 -8.18 4.30
C ILE A 105 6.22 -7.98 2.89
N ALA A 106 6.79 -8.60 1.86
CA ALA A 106 6.29 -8.53 0.49
C ALA A 106 4.87 -9.14 0.39
N ALA A 107 4.59 -10.22 1.11
CA ALA A 107 3.27 -10.83 1.19
C ALA A 107 2.19 -9.91 1.79
N LEU A 108 2.56 -8.89 2.58
CA LEU A 108 1.60 -7.90 3.11
C LEU A 108 1.00 -6.97 2.03
N GLY A 109 1.63 -6.89 0.85
CA GLY A 109 1.10 -6.14 -0.28
C GLY A 109 0.88 -4.64 -0.06
N ILE A 110 0.10 -4.04 -0.96
CA ILE A 110 -0.15 -2.59 -1.06
C ILE A 110 -0.80 -2.08 0.24
N LEU A 111 -0.42 -0.88 0.68
CA LEU A 111 -1.03 -0.21 1.82
C LEU A 111 -2.54 -0.06 1.56
N PRO A 112 -3.44 -0.44 2.49
CA PRO A 112 -4.87 -0.23 2.28
C PRO A 112 -5.09 1.26 2.08
N THR A 113 -5.75 1.64 1.00
CA THR A 113 -6.01 3.05 0.67
C THR A 113 -7.17 3.56 1.52
N PRO A 114 -7.08 4.77 2.09
CA PRO A 114 -8.19 5.34 2.85
C PRO A 114 -9.42 5.49 1.94
N PRO A 115 -10.63 5.11 2.40
CA PRO A 115 -11.84 5.29 1.60
C PRO A 115 -12.04 6.76 1.23
N VAL A 116 -12.18 7.04 -0.06
CA VAL A 116 -12.40 8.38 -0.58
C VAL A 116 -13.76 8.88 -0.10
N LYS A 117 -13.79 10.06 0.54
CA LYS A 117 -15.06 10.73 0.89
C LYS A 117 -15.82 11.00 -0.42
N PRO A 118 -17.11 10.67 -0.52
CA PRO A 118 -17.89 11.05 -1.67
C PRO A 118 -17.93 12.57 -1.79
N VAL A 119 -17.23 13.10 -2.79
CA VAL A 119 -17.23 14.52 -3.12
C VAL A 119 -18.61 14.84 -3.69
N LYS A 120 -19.32 15.79 -3.08
CA LYS A 120 -20.52 16.38 -3.67
C LYS A 120 -20.12 16.90 -5.06
N GLN A 121 -20.69 16.33 -6.12
CA GLN A 121 -20.54 16.86 -7.46
C GLN A 121 -21.20 18.24 -7.50
N GLY A 122 -20.40 19.30 -7.65
CA GLY A 122 -20.88 20.66 -7.83
C GLY A 122 -20.11 21.69 -7.02
N GLU A 123 -18.85 21.97 -7.38
CA GLU A 123 -18.47 23.34 -7.70
C GLU A 123 -17.24 23.34 -8.59
N VAL A 124 -17.39 24.05 -9.70
CA VAL A 124 -16.47 24.26 -10.81
C VAL A 124 -15.13 24.84 -10.36
N ALA A 125 -14.08 24.43 -11.07
CA ALA A 125 -12.79 25.11 -11.05
C ALA A 125 -12.95 26.61 -11.42
N PRO A 126 -12.19 27.52 -10.79
CA PRO A 126 -11.76 28.72 -11.47
C PRO A 126 -10.41 28.44 -12.14
N THR A 127 -10.45 28.39 -13.46
CA THR A 127 -9.30 28.67 -14.33
C THR A 127 -8.66 30.01 -14.00
N ASN A 128 -7.39 30.15 -14.43
CA ASN A 128 -6.58 31.37 -14.57
C ASN A 128 -5.70 31.71 -13.34
N LYS A 129 -4.36 31.82 -13.43
CA LYS A 129 -3.55 32.41 -14.51
C LYS A 129 -2.16 31.77 -14.61
N MET A 130 -1.75 31.50 -15.85
CA MET A 130 -0.34 31.43 -16.26
C MET A 130 0.38 32.74 -15.86
N LYS A 131 1.55 32.64 -15.21
CA LYS A 131 2.65 33.57 -15.49
C LYS A 131 4.00 32.89 -15.22
N SER A 132 4.50 32.28 -16.29
CA SER A 132 5.86 32.39 -16.82
C SER A 132 7.06 32.38 -15.85
N GLN A 133 7.94 31.42 -16.17
CA GLN A 133 9.40 31.54 -16.27
C GLN A 133 10.26 31.35 -15.01
N LYS A 134 10.95 30.19 -15.00
CA LYS A 134 12.32 30.02 -14.51
C LYS A 134 13.21 31.14 -15.07
N PRO A 135 14.18 31.65 -14.28
CA PRO A 135 15.48 30.98 -14.35
C PRO A 135 16.13 30.75 -12.98
N SER A 136 16.87 29.65 -12.94
CA SER A 136 17.96 29.33 -12.02
C SER A 136 18.91 30.50 -11.76
N PRO A 137 19.58 30.48 -10.59
CA PRO A 137 21.01 30.76 -10.55
C PRO A 137 21.79 29.59 -9.93
N THR A 138 22.69 29.03 -10.73
CA THR A 138 23.90 28.32 -10.30
C THR A 138 24.92 29.37 -9.81
N SER A 139 25.42 29.25 -8.56
CA SER A 139 26.75 29.71 -8.06
C SER A 139 26.75 29.71 -6.53
N THR A 140 27.77 29.34 -5.75
CA THR A 140 29.09 28.74 -5.97
C THR A 140 29.53 28.22 -4.59
N ARG A 141 30.08 27.01 -4.53
CA ARG A 141 30.79 26.46 -3.37
C ARG A 141 32.05 27.29 -3.10
N LYS A 142 32.09 28.09 -2.02
CA LYS A 142 33.34 28.73 -1.59
C LYS A 142 34.21 27.72 -0.84
N SER A 143 35.28 27.31 -1.53
CA SER A 143 36.51 26.76 -0.94
C SER A 143 37.53 27.90 -0.87
N LYS A 144 38.17 28.06 0.29
CA LYS A 144 39.44 28.77 0.53
C LYS A 144 40.02 28.12 1.80
N ASN A 145 41.01 27.24 1.61
CA ASN A 145 42.45 27.50 1.82
C ASN A 145 42.78 27.75 3.28
#